data_AF-A0AAD9IDC9-F1
#
_entry.id   AF-A0AAD9IDC9-F1
#
_cell.length_a   1.000
_cell.length_b   1.000
_cell.length_c   1.000
_cell.angle_alpha   90.00
_cell.angle_beta   90.00
_cell.angle_gamma   90.00
#
_symmetry.space_group_name_H-M   'P 1'
#
loop_
_entity.id
_entity.type
_entity.pdbx_description
1 polymer ?
#
loop_
_entity_poly.entity_id
_entity_poly.type
_entity_poly.pdbx_seq_one_letter_code
_entity_poly.pdbx_strand_id
1 'polypeptide(L)'
;MAHVNFTPDQQLVVPKREGWELEHASWRALWNLPYFKRLPGDLVDEKLTEETDSAAAASNRWDPAPRETEADRTGDVKSLRRRLDQRIFLLVKRKGDNAWSLPTAENEEGETIRQTAERALAETLSFERLQPYFVGNAPAAHVPGTSGTLFLHRCQLIQGQIKLLPGSAYTELRWAAKDELEGLLGDADLLAVLDKAL
;
A
#
# COMPACT_ATOMS: atom_id res chain seq x y z
N MET A 1 -19.86 1.05 15.43
CA MET A 1 -19.57 0.84 13.99
C MET A 1 -18.10 0.49 13.82
N ALA A 2 -17.77 -0.58 13.11
CA ALA A 2 -16.39 -1.00 12.85
C ALA A 2 -16.03 -0.69 11.39
N HIS A 3 -14.92 -0.01 11.17
CA HIS A 3 -14.33 0.17 9.84
C HIS A 3 -13.11 -0.69 9.66
N VAL A 4 -12.87 -0.99 8.40
CA VAL A 4 -11.65 -1.65 7.98
C VAL A 4 -10.82 -0.70 7.16
N ASN A 5 -9.71 -0.27 7.75
CA ASN A 5 -8.60 0.34 7.04
C ASN A 5 -7.92 -0.72 6.22
N PHE A 6 -8.10 -0.64 4.91
CA PHE A 6 -7.42 -1.51 3.97
C PHE A 6 -6.16 -0.81 3.49
N THR A 7 -5.01 -1.39 3.80
CA THR A 7 -3.70 -0.94 3.32
C THR A 7 -2.89 -2.12 2.85
N PRO A 8 -2.39 -2.15 1.60
CA PRO A 8 -1.15 -2.86 1.35
C PRO A 8 -0.08 -2.13 2.17
N ASP A 9 0.33 -2.74 3.28
CA ASP A 9 1.20 -2.12 4.28
C ASP A 9 2.66 -1.97 3.81
N GLN A 10 2.97 -2.57 2.68
CA GLN A 10 4.26 -2.45 2.03
C GLN A 10 4.09 -1.72 0.72
N GLN A 11 4.72 -0.56 0.63
CA GLN A 11 5.21 -0.04 -0.64
C GLN A 11 5.94 -1.19 -1.34
N LEU A 12 5.53 -1.49 -2.57
CA LEU A 12 6.16 -2.53 -3.37
C LEU A 12 7.54 -2.07 -3.85
N VAL A 13 7.74 -0.76 -3.95
CA VAL A 13 9.00 -0.12 -4.34
C VAL A 13 9.40 0.90 -3.26
N VAL A 14 10.69 1.00 -2.98
CA VAL A 14 11.22 2.00 -2.03
C VAL A 14 11.01 3.41 -2.59
N PRO A 15 10.42 4.38 -1.86
CA PRO A 15 10.20 5.76 -2.27
C PRO A 15 11.42 6.41 -2.90
N LYS A 16 11.18 7.38 -3.78
CA LYS A 16 12.27 8.21 -4.32
C LYS A 16 12.88 8.97 -3.15
N ARG A 17 14.20 8.82 -2.98
CA ARG A 17 14.97 9.59 -2.00
C ARG A 17 14.96 11.06 -2.36
N GLU A 18 14.96 11.92 -1.35
CA GLU A 18 15.08 13.36 -1.56
C GLU A 18 16.47 13.73 -2.08
N GLY A 19 16.61 14.92 -2.68
CA GLY A 19 17.87 15.36 -3.28
C GLY A 19 19.03 15.35 -2.29
N TRP A 20 18.82 15.88 -1.08
CA TRP A 20 19.85 15.92 -0.04
C TRP A 20 20.23 14.52 0.46
N GLU A 21 19.31 13.55 0.47
CA GLU A 21 19.61 12.17 0.86
C GLU A 21 20.52 11.49 -0.17
N LEU A 22 20.28 11.76 -1.46
CA LEU A 22 21.12 11.28 -2.55
C LEU A 22 22.51 11.88 -2.47
N GLU A 23 22.59 13.19 -2.27
CA GLU A 23 23.86 13.91 -2.07
C GLU A 23 24.62 13.35 -0.88
N HIS A 24 23.97 13.26 0.28
CA HIS A 24 24.58 12.72 1.49
C HIS A 24 25.00 11.24 1.32
N ALA A 25 24.21 10.42 0.64
CA ALA A 25 24.58 9.04 0.34
C ALA A 25 25.79 8.96 -0.59
N SER A 26 25.85 9.80 -1.62
CA SER A 26 26.99 9.88 -2.54
C SER A 26 28.25 10.37 -1.82
N TRP A 27 28.13 11.41 -1.00
CA TRP A 27 29.20 11.94 -0.16
C TRP A 27 29.70 10.87 0.81
N ARG A 28 28.80 10.18 1.52
CA ARG A 28 29.17 9.07 2.42
C ARG A 28 29.87 7.93 1.68
N ALA A 29 29.41 7.58 0.49
CA ALA A 29 30.04 6.53 -0.31
C ALA A 29 31.46 6.94 -0.68
N LEU A 30 31.65 8.16 -1.22
CA LEU A 30 32.95 8.72 -1.57
C LEU A 30 33.88 8.83 -0.36
N TRP A 31 33.36 9.30 0.77
CA TRP A 31 34.12 9.43 2.02
C TRP A 31 34.58 8.08 2.53
N ASN A 32 33.77 7.03 2.36
CA ASN A 32 34.11 5.67 2.77
C ASN A 32 35.04 4.93 1.80
N LEU A 33 35.16 5.36 0.53
CA LEU A 33 35.99 4.70 -0.48
C LEU A 33 37.42 4.37 0.00
N PRO A 34 38.15 5.30 0.66
CA PRO A 34 39.51 5.01 1.13
C PRO A 34 39.57 3.99 2.26
N TYR A 35 38.48 3.84 3.02
CA TYR A 35 38.40 2.95 4.18
C TYR A 35 37.90 1.55 3.82
N PHE A 36 37.31 1.38 2.63
CA PHE A 36 36.94 0.05 2.15
C PHE A 36 38.19 -0.77 1.85
N LYS A 37 38.26 -1.98 2.43
CA LYS A 37 39.29 -2.96 2.09
C LYS A 37 39.12 -3.33 0.63
N ARG A 38 40.07 -2.94 -0.22
CA ARG A 38 40.14 -3.44 -1.60
C ARG A 38 40.45 -4.93 -1.54
N LEU A 39 39.57 -5.75 -2.10
CA LEU A 39 39.82 -7.17 -2.23
C LEU A 39 40.95 -7.40 -3.26
N PRO A 40 41.79 -8.43 -3.08
CA PRO A 40 42.81 -8.77 -4.08
C PRO A 40 42.16 -9.04 -5.43
N GLY A 41 42.74 -8.50 -6.50
CA GLY A 41 42.28 -8.70 -7.88
C GLY A 41 42.09 -10.18 -8.21
N ASP A 42 43.05 -11.02 -7.81
CA ASP A 42 43.01 -12.48 -8.01
C ASP A 42 41.78 -13.19 -7.42
N LEU A 43 41.08 -12.58 -6.45
CA LEU A 43 39.86 -13.11 -5.83
C LEU A 43 38.58 -12.62 -6.54
N VAL A 44 38.61 -11.42 -7.12
CA VAL A 44 37.43 -10.74 -7.67
C VAL A 44 37.40 -10.73 -9.20
N ASP A 45 38.55 -10.69 -9.84
CA ASP A 45 38.71 -10.71 -11.27
C ASP A 45 38.51 -12.14 -11.75
N GLU A 46 37.47 -12.35 -12.56
CA GLU A 46 37.25 -13.63 -13.21
C GLU A 46 38.41 -13.89 -14.18
N LYS A 47 38.99 -15.10 -14.13
CA LYS A 47 40.08 -15.45 -15.05
C LYS A 47 39.52 -15.46 -16.47
N LEU A 48 39.97 -14.50 -17.28
CA LEU A 48 39.64 -14.41 -18.71
C LEU A 48 40.05 -15.71 -19.42
N THR A 49 39.05 -16.52 -19.78
CA THR A 49 39.14 -17.65 -20.70
C THR A 49 38.32 -17.36 -21.97
N GLU A 50 38.61 -18.06 -23.07
CA GLU A 50 37.88 -17.89 -24.34
C GLU A 50 36.35 -18.06 -24.20
N GLU A 51 35.89 -18.85 -23.22
CA GLU A 51 34.48 -19.01 -22.89
C GLU A 51 33.89 -17.78 -22.16
N THR A 52 34.66 -17.13 -21.29
CA THR A 52 34.20 -15.91 -20.57
C THR A 52 34.09 -14.69 -21.49
N ASP A 53 34.95 -14.57 -22.51
CA ASP A 53 34.86 -13.49 -23.51
C ASP A 53 33.57 -13.61 -24.35
N SER A 54 33.16 -14.85 -24.67
CA SER A 54 31.89 -15.15 -25.35
C SER A 54 30.68 -14.88 -24.45
N ALA A 55 30.74 -15.23 -23.16
CA ALA A 55 29.69 -14.96 -22.18
C ALA A 55 29.53 -13.46 -21.85
N ALA A 56 30.63 -12.70 -21.81
CA ALA A 56 30.62 -11.24 -21.65
C ALA A 56 29.95 -10.54 -22.84
N ALA A 57 30.14 -11.05 -24.06
CA ALA A 57 29.45 -10.57 -25.26
C ALA A 57 27.95 -10.88 -25.26
N ALA A 58 27.53 -11.97 -24.59
CA ALA A 58 26.13 -12.35 -24.38
C ALA A 58 25.54 -11.79 -23.06
N SER A 59 25.95 -10.58 -22.66
CA SER A 59 25.49 -9.95 -21.43
C SER A 59 23.97 -9.77 -21.41
N ASN A 60 23.27 -10.69 -20.73
CA ASN A 60 21.90 -10.50 -20.28
C ASN A 60 21.89 -9.49 -19.12
N ARG A 61 22.26 -8.23 -19.40
CA ARG A 61 22.21 -7.15 -18.43
C ARG A 61 20.76 -6.95 -18.03
N TRP A 62 20.44 -7.29 -16.78
CA TRP A 62 19.12 -7.07 -16.22
C TRP A 62 18.79 -5.58 -16.20
N ASP A 63 17.74 -5.19 -16.93
CA ASP A 63 17.19 -3.84 -16.91
C ASP A 63 15.92 -3.83 -16.02
N PRO A 64 15.93 -3.13 -14.88
CA PRO A 64 14.77 -3.10 -14.00
C PRO A 64 13.60 -2.37 -14.67
N ALA A 65 12.40 -2.92 -14.49
CA ALA A 65 11.17 -2.29 -14.97
C ALA A 65 11.01 -0.86 -14.42
N PRO A 66 10.41 0.06 -15.20
CA PRO A 66 10.16 1.42 -14.75
C PRO A 66 9.25 1.44 -13.52
N ARG A 67 9.46 2.44 -12.67
CA ARG A 67 8.69 2.62 -11.43
C ARG A 67 7.26 3.10 -11.68
N GLU A 68 7.08 3.89 -12.73
CA GLU A 68 5.76 4.39 -13.15
C GLU A 68 5.09 3.37 -14.05
N THR A 69 3.89 2.94 -13.65
CA THR A 69 3.12 1.97 -14.41
C THR A 69 2.17 2.64 -15.40
N GLU A 70 1.53 1.85 -16.27
CA GLU A 70 0.44 2.36 -17.12
C GLU A 70 -0.75 2.87 -16.31
N ALA A 71 -1.02 2.28 -15.14
CA ALA A 71 -2.08 2.73 -14.24
C ALA A 71 -1.77 4.13 -13.66
N ASP A 72 -0.50 4.44 -13.41
CA ASP A 72 -0.08 5.78 -13.01
C ASP A 72 -0.25 6.79 -14.15
N ARG A 73 0.15 6.42 -15.38
CA ARG A 73 0.02 7.28 -16.57
C ARG A 73 -1.43 7.58 -16.93
N THR A 74 -2.30 6.60 -16.78
CA THR A 74 -3.74 6.73 -17.09
C THR A 74 -4.55 7.29 -15.93
N GLY A 75 -3.97 7.36 -14.73
CA GLY A 75 -4.68 7.79 -13.53
C GLY A 75 -5.76 6.81 -13.07
N ASP A 76 -5.61 5.50 -13.33
CA ASP A 76 -6.60 4.51 -12.95
C ASP A 76 -6.62 4.31 -11.44
N VAL A 77 -7.61 4.94 -10.80
CA VAL A 77 -7.80 4.89 -9.34
C VAL A 77 -8.42 3.59 -8.84
N LYS A 78 -8.85 2.68 -9.72
CA LYS A 78 -9.42 1.37 -9.34
C LYS A 78 -8.38 0.26 -9.32
N SER A 79 -7.22 0.48 -9.94
CA SER A 79 -6.13 -0.48 -9.98
C SER A 79 -5.22 -0.38 -8.75
N LEU A 80 -4.79 -1.56 -8.26
CA LEU A 80 -3.75 -1.70 -7.24
C LEU A 80 -2.33 -1.46 -7.79
N ARG A 81 -2.16 -1.40 -9.11
CA ARG A 81 -0.85 -1.22 -9.77
C ARG A 81 -0.42 0.24 -9.88
N ARG A 82 -1.11 1.16 -9.24
CA ARG A 82 -0.75 2.58 -9.19
C ARG A 82 0.02 2.90 -7.90
N ARG A 83 0.90 3.89 -7.95
CA ARG A 83 1.67 4.43 -6.81
C ARG A 83 2.35 3.33 -5.99
N LEU A 84 3.16 2.51 -6.67
CA LEU A 84 3.85 1.35 -6.08
C LEU A 84 4.82 1.72 -4.95
N ASP A 85 5.21 3.00 -4.87
CA ASP A 85 6.10 3.56 -3.87
C ASP A 85 5.38 4.15 -2.65
N GLN A 86 4.04 4.14 -2.63
CA GLN A 86 3.23 4.67 -1.54
C GLN A 86 2.23 3.63 -1.04
N ARG A 87 1.71 3.87 0.16
CA ARG A 87 0.57 3.12 0.70
C ARG A 87 -0.72 3.69 0.12
N ILE A 88 -1.58 2.80 -0.36
CA ILE A 88 -2.91 3.14 -0.88
C ILE A 88 -4.00 2.56 0.00
N PHE A 89 -5.11 3.28 0.10
CA PHE A 89 -6.24 3.01 0.98
C PHE A 89 -7.48 2.69 0.18
N LEU A 90 -8.26 1.72 0.64
CA LEU A 90 -9.55 1.43 0.04
C LEU A 90 -10.59 2.43 0.51
N LEU A 91 -11.21 3.12 -0.44
CA LEU A 91 -12.40 3.94 -0.22
C LEU A 91 -13.57 3.39 -1.02
N VAL A 92 -14.76 3.52 -0.44
CA VAL A 92 -16.02 3.11 -1.05
C VAL A 92 -17.01 4.26 -1.01
N LYS A 93 -17.88 4.30 -2.01
CA LYS A 93 -18.93 5.32 -2.13
C LYS A 93 -20.29 4.67 -1.96
N ARG A 94 -21.06 5.12 -0.96
CA ARG A 94 -22.39 4.57 -0.65
C ARG A 94 -23.43 5.07 -1.67
N LYS A 95 -24.41 4.22 -1.99
CA LYS A 95 -25.56 4.61 -2.81
C LYS A 95 -26.34 5.74 -2.13
N GLY A 96 -26.53 6.85 -2.83
CA GLY A 96 -27.29 8.01 -2.34
C GLY A 96 -26.47 9.03 -1.55
N ASP A 97 -25.21 8.72 -1.24
CA ASP A 97 -24.26 9.69 -0.67
C ASP A 97 -23.15 9.97 -1.70
N ASN A 98 -22.75 11.23 -1.80
CA ASN A 98 -21.64 11.63 -2.64
C ASN A 98 -20.29 11.62 -1.92
N ALA A 99 -20.28 11.40 -0.60
CA ALA A 99 -19.07 11.30 0.20
C ALA A 99 -18.37 9.93 0.04
N TRP A 100 -17.03 9.96 0.05
CA TRP A 100 -16.22 8.76 0.16
C TRP A 100 -16.08 8.38 1.63
N SER A 101 -16.15 7.09 1.93
CA SER A 101 -15.95 6.58 3.27
C SER A 101 -15.19 5.25 3.24
N LEU A 102 -14.71 4.84 4.42
CA LEU A 102 -14.19 3.49 4.60
C LEU A 102 -15.36 2.50 4.73
N PRO A 103 -15.20 1.22 4.33
CA PRO A 103 -16.22 0.20 4.56
C PRO A 103 -16.59 0.13 6.04
N THR A 104 -17.88 0.29 6.34
CA THR A 104 -18.41 0.37 7.71
C THR A 104 -19.58 -0.58 7.92
N ALA A 105 -19.68 -1.17 9.11
CA ALA A 105 -20.89 -1.84 9.58
C ALA A 105 -21.20 -1.49 11.04
N GLU A 106 -22.47 -1.53 11.40
CA GLU A 106 -22.91 -1.45 12.79
C GLU A 106 -22.59 -2.76 13.51
N ASN A 107 -22.22 -2.67 14.80
CA ASN A 107 -21.91 -3.86 15.58
C ASN A 107 -23.21 -4.55 15.98
N GLU A 108 -23.29 -5.84 15.72
CA GLU A 108 -24.42 -6.68 16.11
C GLU A 108 -24.13 -7.37 17.44
N GLU A 109 -25.18 -7.59 18.24
CA GLU A 109 -25.04 -8.19 19.55
C GLU A 109 -24.45 -9.61 19.46
N GLY A 110 -23.38 -9.86 20.21
CA GLY A 110 -22.65 -11.14 20.21
C GLY A 110 -21.43 -11.19 19.28
N GLU A 111 -21.21 -10.18 18.44
CA GLU A 111 -20.00 -10.09 17.61
C GLU A 111 -18.89 -9.29 18.28
N THR A 112 -17.65 -9.75 18.11
CA THR A 112 -16.46 -8.92 18.42
C THR A 112 -16.30 -7.80 17.38
N ILE A 113 -15.67 -6.69 17.78
CA ILE A 113 -15.40 -5.56 16.87
C ILE A 113 -14.66 -6.01 15.61
N ARG A 114 -13.72 -6.95 15.75
CA ARG A 114 -13.00 -7.55 14.62
C ARG A 114 -13.94 -8.31 13.68
N GLN A 115 -14.85 -9.12 14.21
CA GLN A 115 -15.83 -9.86 13.39
C GLN A 115 -16.77 -8.90 12.65
N THR A 116 -17.23 -7.83 13.32
CA THR A 116 -18.02 -6.78 12.66
C THR A 116 -17.23 -6.12 11.51
N ALA A 117 -15.93 -5.89 11.69
CA ALA A 117 -15.04 -5.39 10.65
C ALA A 117 -14.88 -6.38 9.47
N GLU A 118 -14.65 -7.67 9.77
CA GLU A 118 -14.60 -8.74 8.76
C GLU A 118 -15.92 -8.82 7.96
N ARG A 119 -17.06 -8.72 8.64
CA ARG A 119 -18.39 -8.68 8.02
C ARG A 119 -18.59 -7.43 7.16
N ALA A 120 -18.22 -6.25 7.65
CA ALA A 120 -18.28 -5.01 6.88
C ALA A 120 -17.54 -5.14 5.54
N LEU A 121 -16.36 -5.77 5.54
CA LEU A 121 -15.64 -6.06 4.31
C LEU A 121 -16.36 -7.08 3.42
N ALA A 122 -16.83 -8.19 3.99
CA ALA A 122 -17.48 -9.26 3.25
C ALA A 122 -18.80 -8.81 2.58
N GLU A 123 -19.54 -7.90 3.21
CA GLU A 123 -20.78 -7.30 2.65
C GLU A 123 -20.48 -6.28 1.54
N THR A 124 -19.32 -5.64 1.60
CA THR A 124 -18.94 -4.57 0.66
C THR A 124 -18.24 -5.13 -0.58
N LEU A 125 -17.37 -6.12 -0.38
CA LEU A 125 -16.39 -6.55 -1.36
C LEU A 125 -16.47 -8.05 -1.64
N SER A 126 -16.26 -8.40 -2.90
CA SER A 126 -15.98 -9.75 -3.34
C SER A 126 -14.48 -9.88 -3.59
N PHE A 127 -13.87 -10.92 -3.01
CA PHE A 127 -12.45 -11.21 -3.14
C PHE A 127 -12.22 -12.33 -4.14
N GLU A 128 -11.42 -12.05 -5.18
CA GLU A 128 -10.96 -13.07 -6.11
C GLU A 128 -9.63 -13.63 -5.61
N ARG A 129 -9.63 -14.91 -5.19
CA ARG A 129 -8.51 -15.74 -4.69
C ARG A 129 -8.21 -15.68 -3.19
N LEU A 130 -7.85 -14.52 -2.64
CA LEU A 130 -7.35 -14.44 -1.27
C LEU A 130 -8.11 -13.40 -0.45
N GLN A 131 -8.49 -13.81 0.76
CA GLN A 131 -9.12 -12.94 1.75
C GLN A 131 -8.07 -11.98 2.36
N PRO A 132 -8.45 -10.75 2.68
CA PRO A 132 -7.53 -9.77 3.24
C PRO A 132 -7.18 -10.13 4.70
N TYR A 133 -5.95 -9.84 5.09
CA TYR A 133 -5.38 -10.23 6.38
C TYR A 133 -5.55 -9.12 7.42
N PHE A 134 -6.25 -9.43 8.52
CA PHE A 134 -6.39 -8.52 9.65
C PHE A 134 -5.16 -8.60 10.56
N VAL A 135 -4.51 -7.46 10.79
CA VAL A 135 -3.21 -7.39 11.48
C VAL A 135 -3.32 -7.77 12.96
N GLY A 136 -4.48 -7.55 13.59
CA GLY A 136 -4.70 -7.90 14.99
C GLY A 136 -6.17 -7.85 15.43
N ASN A 137 -6.42 -8.37 16.63
CA ASN A 137 -7.74 -8.38 17.27
C ASN A 137 -8.13 -7.03 17.89
N ALA A 138 -7.16 -6.19 18.22
CA ALA A 138 -7.40 -4.85 18.74
C ALA A 138 -7.64 -3.87 17.59
N PRO A 139 -8.54 -2.89 17.77
CA PRO A 139 -8.67 -1.80 16.83
C PRO A 139 -7.38 -0.97 16.83
N ALA A 140 -6.97 -0.51 15.66
CA ALA A 140 -5.79 0.35 15.50
C ALA A 140 -6.05 1.77 16.00
N ALA A 141 -7.28 2.25 15.86
CA ALA A 141 -7.69 3.56 16.35
C ALA A 141 -9.20 3.64 16.59
N HIS A 142 -9.64 4.73 17.23
CA HIS A 142 -11.05 5.05 17.39
C HIS A 142 -11.33 6.53 17.10
N VAL A 143 -12.53 6.82 16.62
CA VAL A 143 -13.04 8.18 16.40
C VAL A 143 -14.39 8.29 17.13
N PRO A 144 -14.58 9.24 18.07
CA PRO A 144 -15.89 9.45 18.68
C PRO A 144 -16.85 10.09 17.67
N GLY A 145 -17.99 9.47 17.42
CA GLY A 145 -19.03 10.00 16.53
C GLY A 145 -20.35 10.26 17.24
N THR A 146 -21.28 10.94 16.56
CA THR A 146 -22.58 11.33 17.11
C THR A 146 -23.48 10.14 17.48
N SER A 147 -23.42 9.05 16.70
CA SER A 147 -24.21 7.82 16.91
C SER A 147 -23.45 6.73 17.65
N GLY A 148 -22.21 6.99 18.07
CA GLY A 148 -21.37 6.04 18.80
C GLY A 148 -19.89 6.14 18.42
N THR A 149 -19.08 5.30 19.05
CA THR A 149 -17.64 5.24 18.76
C THR A 149 -17.37 4.40 17.54
N LEU A 150 -16.51 4.95 16.70
CA LEU A 150 -16.02 4.35 15.48
C LEU A 150 -14.69 3.64 15.76
N PHE A 151 -14.59 2.35 15.45
CA PHE A 151 -13.34 1.61 15.65
C PHE A 151 -12.73 1.23 14.30
N LEU A 152 -11.46 1.56 14.07
CA LEU A 152 -10.74 1.28 12.83
C LEU A 152 -9.86 0.05 13.01
N HIS A 153 -10.02 -0.96 12.18
CA HIS A 153 -9.12 -2.12 12.10
C HIS A 153 -8.16 -2.03 10.93
N ARG A 154 -6.91 -2.40 11.13
CA ARG A 154 -5.91 -2.49 10.05
C ARG A 154 -6.01 -3.83 9.35
N CYS A 155 -6.15 -3.81 8.03
CA CYS A 155 -6.30 -4.95 7.17
C CYS A 155 -5.42 -4.81 5.93
N GLN A 156 -4.82 -5.91 5.49
CA GLN A 156 -3.82 -5.95 4.44
C GLN A 156 -4.24 -6.85 3.29
N LEU A 157 -4.04 -6.38 2.07
CA LEU A 157 -4.13 -7.23 0.89
C LEU A 157 -2.76 -7.69 0.47
N ILE A 158 -2.57 -8.99 0.53
CA ILE A 158 -1.34 -9.63 0.09
C ILE A 158 -1.44 -9.91 -1.42
N GLN A 159 -2.59 -10.44 -1.86
CA GLN A 159 -2.81 -10.80 -3.26
C GLN A 159 -4.31 -10.82 -3.56
N GLY A 160 -4.68 -10.54 -4.81
CA GLY A 160 -6.05 -10.70 -5.29
C GLY A 160 -6.55 -9.48 -6.03
N GLN A 161 -7.69 -9.65 -6.68
CA GLN A 161 -8.48 -8.54 -7.21
C GLN A 161 -9.71 -8.37 -6.35
N ILE A 162 -10.04 -7.12 -6.07
CA ILE A 162 -11.25 -6.77 -5.34
C ILE A 162 -12.25 -6.23 -6.33
N LYS A 163 -13.48 -6.72 -6.24
CA LYS A 163 -14.63 -6.19 -6.96
C LYS A 163 -15.70 -5.85 -5.96
N LEU A 164 -16.51 -4.84 -6.25
CA LEU A 164 -17.71 -4.58 -5.45
C LEU A 164 -18.67 -5.75 -5.59
N LEU A 165 -19.28 -6.16 -4.48
CA LEU A 165 -20.28 -7.23 -4.51
C LEU A 165 -21.54 -6.74 -5.25
N PRO A 166 -22.07 -7.48 -6.24
CA PRO A 166 -23.29 -7.11 -6.95
C PRO A 166 -24.47 -7.17 -5.96
N GLY A 167 -25.07 -6.01 -5.69
CA GLY A 167 -26.15 -5.86 -4.70
C GLY A 167 -25.74 -5.17 -3.39
N SER A 168 -24.45 -4.88 -3.20
CA SER A 168 -23.98 -4.11 -2.03
C SER A 168 -24.58 -2.70 -1.98
N ALA A 169 -24.54 -2.09 -0.79
CA ALA A 169 -24.96 -0.70 -0.57
C ALA A 169 -24.03 0.34 -1.23
N TYR A 170 -22.94 -0.10 -1.86
CA TYR A 170 -21.91 0.75 -2.45
C TYR A 170 -22.00 0.74 -3.98
N THR A 171 -21.54 1.83 -4.59
CA THR A 171 -21.58 2.04 -6.05
C THR A 171 -20.20 2.05 -6.66
N GLU A 172 -19.25 2.69 -5.98
CA GLU A 172 -17.90 2.89 -6.50
C GLU A 172 -16.85 2.50 -5.46
N LEU A 173 -15.73 2.02 -6.01
CA LEU A 173 -14.54 1.61 -5.28
C LEU A 173 -13.37 2.42 -5.83
N ARG A 174 -12.52 2.91 -4.93
CA ARG A 174 -11.33 3.69 -5.27
C ARG A 174 -10.18 3.37 -4.32
N TRP A 175 -8.98 3.26 -4.87
CA TRP A 175 -7.74 3.30 -4.12
C TRP A 175 -7.25 4.74 -4.02
N ALA A 176 -7.02 5.26 -2.82
CA ALA A 176 -6.52 6.61 -2.58
C ALA A 176 -5.16 6.55 -1.88
N ALA A 177 -4.19 7.35 -2.30
CA ALA A 177 -2.95 7.53 -1.53
C ALA A 177 -3.15 8.56 -0.41
N LYS A 178 -2.20 8.65 0.53
CA LYS A 178 -2.30 9.53 1.72
C LYS A 178 -2.58 10.99 1.35
N ASP A 179 -1.93 11.49 0.29
CA ASP A 179 -2.11 12.82 -0.28
C ASP A 179 -3.52 13.07 -0.85
N GLU A 180 -4.21 12.02 -1.29
CA GLU A 180 -5.57 12.12 -1.83
C GLU A 180 -6.65 12.03 -0.74
N LEU A 181 -6.33 11.55 0.47
CA LEU A 181 -7.31 11.32 1.52
C LEU A 181 -7.98 12.62 2.00
N GLU A 182 -7.21 13.69 2.17
CA GLU A 182 -7.69 14.99 2.68
C GLU A 182 -8.76 15.61 1.77
N GLY A 183 -8.67 15.38 0.45
CA GLY A 183 -9.65 15.89 -0.51
C GLY A 183 -10.88 15.01 -0.69
N LEU A 184 -10.84 13.74 -0.24
CA LEU A 184 -11.91 12.76 -0.45
C LEU A 184 -12.76 12.56 0.80
N LEU A 185 -12.16 12.63 1.99
CA LEU A 185 -12.83 12.47 3.26
C LEU A 185 -13.23 13.86 3.81
N GLY A 186 -14.50 14.04 4.16
CA GLY A 186 -15.00 15.29 4.77
C GLY A 186 -14.84 15.36 6.29
N ASP A 187 -14.46 14.27 6.94
CA ASP A 187 -14.35 14.16 8.39
C ASP A 187 -12.92 14.46 8.86
N ALA A 188 -12.76 15.59 9.55
CA ALA A 188 -11.47 16.05 10.06
C ALA A 188 -10.91 15.15 11.16
N ASP A 189 -11.76 14.57 12.02
CA ASP A 189 -11.30 13.71 13.12
C ASP A 189 -10.81 12.38 12.58
N LEU A 190 -11.52 11.82 11.59
CA LEU A 190 -11.08 10.63 10.88
C LEU A 190 -9.74 10.88 10.16
N LEU A 191 -9.60 12.01 9.47
CA LEU A 191 -8.34 12.38 8.80
C LEU A 191 -7.18 12.50 9.79
N ALA A 192 -7.38 13.12 10.95
CA ALA A 192 -6.35 13.25 11.98
C ALA A 192 -5.94 11.90 12.57
N VAL A 193 -6.89 10.97 12.73
CA VAL A 193 -6.63 9.61 13.19
C VAL A 193 -5.89 8.81 12.13
N LEU A 194 -6.28 8.93 10.86
CA LEU A 194 -5.57 8.32 9.76
C LEU A 194 -4.14 8.87 9.71
N ASP A 195 -3.91 10.18 9.68
CA ASP A 195 -2.56 10.74 9.61
C ASP A 195 -1.59 10.19 10.68
N LYS A 196 -2.10 9.93 11.89
CA LYS A 196 -1.34 9.31 13.00
C LYS A 196 -1.18 7.79 12.89
N ALA A 197 -2.18 7.09 12.34
CA ALA A 197 -2.19 5.64 12.22
C ALA A 197 -1.45 5.13 10.96
N LEU A 198 -1.10 6.04 10.04
CA LEU A 198 -0.57 5.78 8.71
C LEU A 198 0.95 5.92 8.56
#